data_AF-A0A7U8I677-F1
#
_entry.id   AF-A0A7U8I677-F1
#
_cell.length_a   1.000
_cell.length_b   1.000
_cell.length_c   1.000
_cell.angle_alpha   90.00
_cell.angle_beta   90.00
_cell.angle_gamma   90.00
#
_symmetry.space_group_name_H-M   'P 1'
#
loop_
_entity.id
_entity.type
_entity.pdbx_description
1 polymer ?
#
loop_
_entity_poly.entity_id
_entity_poly.type
_entity_poly.pdbx_seq_one_letter_code
_entity_poly.pdbx_strand_id
1 'polypeptide(L)'
;MSANEILKKHFRNLLLELKELKLILTIESNELQREEIEILSITNPKKDLILESIKNYYKTINAWLKFKNQKLDNFDYLIKEINLLKEEIYIKYQICCEILQQIANAKRKIPKIKKLQNLAVNNSPIMLDIKI
;
A
#
# COMPACT_ATOMS: atom_id res chain seq x y z
N MET A 1 5.03 37.41 -5.68
CA MET A 1 5.20 36.44 -4.59
C MET A 1 6.68 36.41 -4.20
N SER A 2 6.99 36.50 -2.91
CA SER A 2 8.34 36.36 -2.38
C SER A 2 8.80 34.89 -2.39
N ALA A 3 10.11 34.65 -2.28
CA ALA A 3 10.66 33.29 -2.17
C ALA A 3 10.02 32.51 -0.99
N ASN A 4 9.78 33.19 0.13
CA ASN A 4 9.12 32.61 1.30
C ASN A 4 7.66 32.24 1.02
N GLU A 5 6.91 33.05 0.28
CA GLU A 5 5.54 32.72 -0.12
C GLU A 5 5.50 31.50 -1.05
N ILE A 6 6.45 31.41 -1.98
CA ILE A 6 6.57 30.28 -2.90
C ILE A 6 6.90 29.01 -2.13
N LEU A 7 7.89 29.06 -1.25
CA LEU A 7 8.30 27.92 -0.44
C LEU A 7 7.17 27.48 0.53
N LYS A 8 6.49 28.43 1.16
CA LYS A 8 5.30 28.16 1.99
C LYS A 8 4.19 27.48 1.21
N LYS A 9 3.95 27.89 -0.04
CA LYS A 9 2.98 27.23 -0.93
C LYS A 9 3.40 25.80 -1.23
N HIS A 10 4.67 25.55 -1.54
CA HIS A 10 5.17 24.18 -1.78
C HIS A 10 5.05 23.29 -0.54
N PHE A 11 5.38 23.79 0.66
CA PHE A 11 5.17 23.04 1.89
C PHE A 11 3.70 22.71 2.14
N ARG A 12 2.79 23.67 1.93
CA ARG A 12 1.33 23.45 2.08
C ARG A 12 0.81 22.43 1.07
N ASN A 13 1.29 22.48 -0.17
CA ASN A 13 0.89 21.50 -1.17
C ASN A 13 1.41 20.10 -0.84
N LEU A 14 2.67 19.97 -0.43
CA LEU A 14 3.23 18.70 0.06
C LEU A 14 2.39 18.13 1.21
N LEU A 15 1.97 18.98 2.14
CA LEU A 15 1.12 18.59 3.26
C LEU A 15 -0.24 18.03 2.79
N LEU A 16 -0.83 18.63 1.75
CA LEU A 16 -2.09 18.14 1.16
C LEU A 16 -1.90 16.76 0.53
N GLU A 17 -0.86 16.58 -0.27
CA GLU A 17 -0.54 15.29 -0.91
C GLU A 17 -0.32 14.18 0.14
N LEU A 18 0.38 14.49 1.23
CA LEU A 18 0.59 13.56 2.34
C LEU A 18 -0.73 13.20 3.04
N LYS A 19 -1.60 14.19 3.30
CA LYS A 19 -2.93 13.96 3.87
C LYS A 19 -3.79 13.08 2.96
N GLU A 20 -3.70 13.29 1.65
CA GLU A 20 -4.41 12.47 0.67
C GLU A 20 -3.88 11.03 0.62
N LEU A 21 -2.56 10.85 0.64
CA LEU A 21 -1.95 9.51 0.72
C LEU A 21 -2.39 8.77 1.99
N LYS A 22 -2.38 9.45 3.14
CA LYS A 22 -2.86 8.89 4.41
C LYS A 22 -4.33 8.45 4.32
N LEU A 23 -5.18 9.27 3.70
CA LEU A 23 -6.59 8.96 3.51
C LEU A 23 -6.77 7.70 2.65
N ILE A 24 -6.05 7.61 1.52
CA ILE A 24 -6.10 6.44 0.65
C ILE A 24 -5.69 5.18 1.41
N LEU A 25 -4.57 5.20 2.14
CA LEU A 25 -4.13 4.05 2.93
C LEU A 25 -5.13 3.68 4.03
N THR A 26 -5.84 4.67 4.59
CA THR A 26 -6.90 4.42 5.57
C THR A 26 -8.10 3.72 4.94
N ILE A 27 -8.52 4.15 3.75
CA ILE A 27 -9.60 3.50 2.99
C ILE A 27 -9.18 2.07 2.63
N GLU A 28 -7.98 1.89 2.06
CA GLU A 28 -7.45 0.57 1.73
C GLU A 28 -7.43 -0.35 2.95
N SER A 29 -6.91 0.12 4.09
CA SER A 29 -6.89 -0.68 5.32
C SER A 29 -8.29 -1.15 5.73
N ASN A 30 -9.32 -0.30 5.60
CA ASN A 30 -10.68 -0.64 6.00
C ASN A 30 -11.32 -1.65 5.03
N GLU A 31 -11.14 -1.47 3.73
CA GLU A 31 -11.67 -2.36 2.71
C GLU A 31 -10.94 -3.71 2.70
N LEU A 32 -9.61 -3.71 2.87
CA LEU A 32 -8.81 -4.93 2.96
C LEU A 32 -9.17 -5.78 4.18
N GLN A 33 -9.56 -5.17 5.31
CA GLN A 33 -10.09 -5.91 6.47
C GLN A 33 -11.38 -6.68 6.15
N ARG A 34 -12.12 -6.26 5.12
CA ARG A 34 -13.31 -6.95 4.60
C ARG A 34 -12.98 -7.92 3.45
N GLU A 35 -11.69 -8.15 3.19
CA GLU A 35 -11.17 -8.93 2.06
C GLU A 35 -11.51 -8.35 0.68
N GLU A 36 -11.91 -7.07 0.61
CA GLU A 36 -12.25 -6.36 -0.64
C GLU A 36 -10.98 -5.89 -1.36
N ILE A 37 -10.24 -6.83 -1.96
CA ILE A 37 -8.94 -6.56 -2.61
C ILE A 37 -9.07 -5.65 -3.84
N GLU A 38 -10.26 -5.60 -4.46
CA GLU A 38 -10.53 -4.79 -5.65
C GLU A 38 -10.28 -3.29 -5.42
N ILE A 39 -10.35 -2.81 -4.18
CA ILE A 39 -10.02 -1.43 -3.81
C ILE A 39 -8.64 -1.01 -4.32
N LEU A 40 -7.66 -1.94 -4.33
CA LEU A 40 -6.30 -1.67 -4.76
C LEU A 40 -6.22 -1.33 -6.25
N SER A 41 -7.12 -1.86 -7.07
CA SER A 41 -7.17 -1.55 -8.50
C SER A 41 -7.57 -0.08 -8.75
N ILE A 42 -8.38 0.48 -7.85
CA ILE A 42 -8.86 1.87 -7.90
C ILE A 42 -7.80 2.81 -7.32
N THR A 43 -7.19 2.43 -6.20
CA THR A 43 -6.32 3.32 -5.43
C THR A 43 -4.87 3.30 -5.87
N ASN A 44 -4.34 2.19 -6.41
CA ASN A 44 -2.93 2.11 -6.83
C ASN A 44 -2.54 3.17 -7.88
N PRO A 45 -3.29 3.38 -8.98
CA PRO A 45 -2.94 4.43 -9.94
C PRO A 45 -2.88 5.82 -9.31
N LYS A 46 -3.80 6.09 -8.37
CA LYS A 46 -3.84 7.36 -7.64
C LYS A 46 -2.65 7.50 -6.69
N LYS A 47 -2.26 6.44 -5.97
CA LYS A 47 -1.07 6.44 -5.12
C LYS A 47 0.19 6.71 -5.93
N ASP A 48 0.34 6.12 -7.12
CA ASP A 48 1.51 6.34 -7.96
C ASP A 48 1.66 7.82 -8.34
N LEU A 49 0.56 8.47 -8.75
CA LEU A 49 0.55 9.90 -9.06
C LEU A 49 0.90 10.78 -7.84
N ILE A 50 0.31 10.48 -6.68
CA ILE A 50 0.58 11.21 -5.43
C ILE A 50 2.04 11.03 -5.00
N LEU A 51 2.60 9.83 -5.11
CA LEU A 51 3.99 9.56 -4.78
C LEU A 51 4.95 10.35 -5.66
N GLU A 52 4.68 10.43 -6.96
CA GLU A 52 5.45 11.28 -7.87
C GLU A 52 5.31 12.77 -7.53
N SER A 53 4.10 13.23 -7.21
CA SER A 53 3.84 14.60 -6.75
C SER A 53 4.65 14.95 -5.49
N ILE A 54 4.61 14.08 -4.48
CA ILE A 54 5.36 14.20 -3.23
C ILE A 54 6.87 14.29 -3.50
N LYS A 55 7.42 13.39 -4.33
CA LYS A 55 8.85 13.40 -4.71
C LYS A 55 9.23 14.73 -5.34
N ASN A 56 8.40 15.25 -6.24
CA ASN A 56 8.63 16.53 -6.90
C ASN A 56 8.60 17.70 -5.91
N TYR A 57 7.67 17.71 -4.95
CA TYR A 57 7.65 18.74 -3.92
C TYR A 57 8.90 18.69 -3.03
N TYR A 58 9.34 17.52 -2.58
CA TYR A 58 10.59 17.40 -1.81
C TYR A 58 11.80 17.88 -2.60
N LYS A 59 11.90 17.50 -3.88
CA LYS A 59 12.99 17.95 -4.77
C LYS A 59 13.01 19.47 -4.87
N THR A 60 11.86 20.08 -5.13
CA THR A 60 11.71 21.54 -5.23
C THR A 60 12.05 22.23 -3.91
N ILE A 61 11.43 21.83 -2.81
CA ILE A 61 11.69 22.41 -1.47
C ILE A 61 13.19 22.34 -1.13
N ASN A 62 13.83 21.19 -1.33
CA ASN A 62 15.25 21.02 -1.06
C ASN A 62 16.14 21.88 -1.97
N ALA A 63 15.75 22.10 -3.23
CA ALA A 63 16.47 23.00 -4.13
C ALA A 63 16.39 24.46 -3.66
N TRP A 64 15.21 24.90 -3.22
CA TRP A 64 15.01 26.24 -2.66
C TRP A 64 15.78 26.45 -1.34
N LEU A 65 15.75 25.46 -0.44
CA LEU A 65 16.49 25.52 0.84
C LEU A 65 18.02 25.59 0.66
N LYS A 66 18.57 25.03 -0.43
CA LYS A 66 20.01 25.07 -0.73
C LYS A 66 20.48 26.42 -1.28
N PHE A 67 19.58 27.32 -1.69
CA PHE A 67 19.94 28.59 -2.29
C PHE A 67 20.47 29.56 -1.21
N LYS A 68 21.80 29.65 -1.08
CA LYS A 68 22.51 30.32 0.03
C LYS A 68 22.29 31.84 0.17
N ASN A 69 21.61 32.49 -0.78
CA ASN A 69 21.44 33.94 -0.83
C ASN A 69 20.04 34.43 -0.47
N GLN A 70 19.18 33.59 0.11
CA GLN A 70 17.81 33.96 0.48
C GLN A 70 17.63 34.01 2.00
N LYS A 71 17.07 35.11 2.51
CA LYS A 71 16.58 35.19 3.89
C LYS A 71 15.26 34.43 3.97
N LEU A 72 15.33 33.19 4.47
CA LEU A 72 14.15 32.33 4.57
C LEU A 72 13.42 32.53 5.90
N ASP A 73 12.09 32.39 5.86
CA ASP A 73 11.25 32.36 7.07
C ASP A 73 11.50 31.07 7.87
N ASN A 74 11.06 31.06 9.13
CA ASN A 74 11.03 29.82 9.91
C ASN A 74 9.88 28.92 9.44
N PHE A 75 10.22 27.69 8.99
CA PHE A 75 9.28 26.66 8.55
C PHE A 75 9.19 25.45 9.51
N ASP A 76 9.77 25.52 10.71
CA ASP A 76 9.86 24.41 11.68
C ASP A 76 8.50 23.76 11.97
N TYR A 77 7.46 24.57 12.11
CA TYR A 77 6.10 24.07 12.32
C TYR A 77 5.63 23.16 11.18
N LEU A 78 5.82 23.59 9.92
CA LEU A 78 5.41 22.81 8.74
C LEU A 78 6.26 21.54 8.60
N ILE A 79 7.56 21.63 8.87
CA ILE A 79 8.46 20.48 8.84
C ILE A 79 8.04 19.45 9.89
N LYS A 80 7.71 19.90 11.10
CA LYS A 80 7.21 19.03 12.17
C LYS A 80 5.88 18.36 11.79
N GLU A 81 4.92 19.12 11.24
CA GLU A 81 3.64 18.56 10.79
C GLU A 81 3.83 17.51 9.68
N ILE A 82 4.73 17.78 8.73
CA ILE A 82 5.08 16.83 7.67
C ILE A 82 5.70 15.55 8.25
N ASN A 83 6.63 15.67 9.21
CA ASN A 83 7.26 14.50 9.81
C ASN A 83 6.25 13.63 10.56
N LEU A 84 5.33 14.23 11.31
CA LEU A 84 4.24 13.50 11.97
C LEU A 84 3.37 12.75 10.96
N LEU A 85 2.98 13.41 9.86
CA LEU A 85 2.19 12.75 8.81
C LEU A 85 2.93 11.58 8.15
N LYS A 86 4.24 11.70 7.92
CA LYS A 86 5.05 10.60 7.36
C LYS A 86 5.02 9.36 8.26
N GLU A 87 5.12 9.55 9.58
CA GLU A 87 5.04 8.45 10.55
C GLU A 87 3.67 7.78 10.50
N GLU A 88 2.59 8.56 10.49
CA GLU A 88 1.23 8.03 10.39
C GLU A 88 0.99 7.27 9.06
N ILE A 89 1.48 7.79 7.94
CA ILE A 89 1.43 7.15 6.63
C ILE A 89 2.19 5.82 6.66
N TYR A 90 3.38 5.81 7.25
CA TYR A 90 4.19 4.60 7.38
C TYR A 90 3.45 3.52 8.18
N ILE A 91 2.86 3.89 9.32
CA ILE A 91 2.07 2.95 10.14
C ILE A 91 0.89 2.38 9.34
N LYS A 92 0.14 3.23 8.63
CA LYS A 92 -1.00 2.77 7.80
C LYS A 92 -0.56 1.86 6.67
N TYR A 93 0.57 2.17 6.02
CA TYR A 93 1.13 1.31 4.99
C TYR A 93 1.50 -0.07 5.53
N GLN A 94 2.17 -0.14 6.68
CA GLN A 94 2.52 -1.43 7.32
C GLN A 94 1.26 -2.26 7.61
N ILE A 95 0.20 -1.63 8.13
CA ILE A 95 -1.08 -2.31 8.38
C ILE A 95 -1.65 -2.91 7.08
N CYS A 96 -1.69 -2.15 5.99
CA CYS A 96 -2.16 -2.68 4.69
C CYS A 96 -1.32 -3.89 4.24
N CYS A 97 0.01 -3.81 4.38
CA CYS A 97 0.91 -4.91 4.03
C CYS A 97 0.65 -6.17 4.86
N GLU A 98 0.48 -6.02 6.17
CA GLU A 98 0.18 -7.13 7.08
C GLU A 98 -1.14 -7.82 6.72
N ILE A 99 -2.20 -7.05 6.46
CA ILE A 99 -3.51 -7.58 6.04
C ILE A 99 -3.37 -8.35 4.72
N LEU A 100 -2.69 -7.78 3.73
CA LEU A 100 -2.47 -8.45 2.44
C LEU A 100 -1.69 -9.75 2.59
N GLN A 101 -0.70 -9.78 3.47
CA GLN A 101 0.06 -10.99 3.78
C GLN A 101 -0.83 -12.05 4.43
N GLN A 102 -1.72 -11.67 5.34
CA GLN A 102 -2.69 -12.58 5.95
C GLN A 102 -3.65 -13.17 4.90
N ILE A 103 -4.24 -12.34 4.03
CA ILE A 103 -5.11 -12.77 2.93
C ILE A 103 -4.37 -13.74 2.00
N ALA A 104 -3.15 -13.41 1.60
CA ALA A 104 -2.34 -14.26 0.74
C ALA A 104 -2.03 -15.62 1.39
N ASN A 105 -1.73 -15.62 2.69
CA ASN A 105 -1.48 -16.83 3.45
C ASN A 105 -2.73 -17.70 3.63
N ALA A 106 -3.91 -17.09 3.86
CA ALA A 106 -5.19 -17.80 3.93
C ALA A 106 -5.51 -18.51 2.60
N LYS A 107 -5.36 -17.80 1.47
CA LYS A 107 -5.56 -18.37 0.13
C LYS A 107 -4.59 -19.52 -0.19
N ARG A 108 -3.35 -19.47 0.31
CA ARG A 108 -2.36 -20.55 0.16
C ARG A 108 -2.65 -21.77 1.05
N LYS A 109 -3.31 -21.58 2.20
CA LYS A 109 -3.64 -22.65 3.15
C LYS A 109 -4.89 -23.44 2.77
N ILE A 110 -5.65 -23.02 1.76
CA ILE A 110 -6.69 -23.87 1.16
C ILE A 110 -5.98 -25.14 0.67
N PRO A 111 -6.22 -26.31 1.29
CA PRO A 111 -5.58 -27.53 0.85
C PRO A 111 -6.00 -27.72 -0.61
N LYS A 112 -5.04 -27.79 -1.53
CA LYS A 112 -5.30 -28.41 -2.83
C LYS A 112 -5.99 -29.72 -2.49
N ILE A 113 -7.27 -29.88 -2.86
CA ILE A 113 -8.02 -31.12 -2.68
C ILE A 113 -7.07 -32.22 -3.13
N LYS A 114 -6.48 -32.95 -2.18
CA LYS A 114 -5.72 -34.15 -2.49
C LYS A 114 -6.79 -35.01 -3.11
N LYS A 115 -6.74 -35.20 -4.43
CA LYS A 115 -7.59 -36.14 -5.16
C LYS A 115 -7.77 -37.34 -4.25
N LEU A 116 -8.99 -37.53 -3.77
CA LEU A 116 -9.34 -38.65 -2.90
C LEU A 116 -9.22 -39.89 -3.79
N GLN A 117 -8.03 -40.45 -3.90
CA GLN A 117 -7.78 -41.68 -4.66
C GLN A 117 -8.16 -42.94 -3.87
N ASN A 118 -8.85 -42.80 -2.73
CA ASN A 118 -9.20 -43.93 -1.88
C ASN A 118 -10.72 -43.97 -1.62
N LEU A 119 -11.50 -44.27 -2.66
CA LEU A 119 -12.83 -44.89 -2.52
C LEU A 119 -12.97 -45.98 -3.58
N ALA A 120 -12.18 -47.05 -3.43
CA ALA A 120 -12.46 -48.34 -4.04
C ALA A 120 -11.96 -49.44 -3.09
N VAL A 121 -12.69 -49.61 -1.98
CA VAL A 121 -12.68 -50.87 -1.26
C VAL A 121 -13.56 -51.83 -2.06
N ASN A 122 -12.96 -52.97 -2.41
CA ASN A 122 -13.58 -54.22 -2.88
C ASN A 122 -14.16 -54.24 -4.30
N ASN A 123 -13.40 -54.81 -5.24
CA ASN A 123 -13.81 -56.04 -5.93
C ASN A 123 -12.56 -56.72 -6.49
N SER A 124 -12.19 -57.84 -5.85
CA SER A 124 -11.17 -58.76 -6.35
C SER A 124 -11.53 -59.23 -7.76
N PRO A 125 -10.59 -59.33 -8.71
CA PRO A 125 -10.86 -59.99 -9.97
C PRO A 125 -10.87 -61.50 -9.71
N ILE A 126 -12.06 -62.10 -9.65
CA ILE A 126 -12.19 -63.55 -9.82
C ILE A 126 -12.03 -63.82 -11.31
N MET A 127 -10.83 -64.25 -11.72
CA MET A 127 -10.63 -64.90 -13.01
C MET A 127 -11.16 -66.33 -12.88
N LEU A 128 -12.32 -66.59 -13.47
CA LEU A 128 -12.82 -67.94 -13.72
C LEU A 128 -12.02 -68.53 -14.88
N ASP A 129 -11.22 -69.55 -14.58
CA ASP A 129 -10.47 -70.34 -15.55
C ASP A 129 -11.46 -71.27 -16.28
N ILE A 130 -11.94 -70.87 -17.46
CA ILE A 130 -12.80 -71.71 -18.30
C ILE A 130 -11.88 -72.55 -19.20
N LYS A 131 -11.75 -73.84 -18.89
CA LYS A 131 -11.26 -74.84 -19.84
C LYS A 131 -12.34 -75.13 -20.87
N ILE A 132 -11.99 -75.01 -22.16
CA ILE A 132 -12.68 -75.67 -23.28
C ILE A 132 -11.97 -76.99 -23.54
#